data_AF-A0A7C4TUU6-F1
#
_entry.id   AF-A0A7C4TUU6-F1
#
_cell.length_a   1.000
_cell.length_b   1.000
_cell.length_c   1.000
_cell.angle_alpha   90.00
_cell.angle_beta   90.00
_cell.angle_gamma   90.00
#
_symmetry.space_group_name_H-M   'P 1'
#
loop_
_entity.id
_entity.type
_entity.pdbx_description
1 polymer ?
#
loop_
_entity_poly.entity_id
_entity_poly.type
_entity_poly.pdbx_seq_one_letter_code
_entity_poly.pdbx_strand_id
1 'polypeptide(L)'
;MTPSDLHDLLWRIADIFEHGGAKPQAREIRDLANALAEESAATADEAISAIRDRLTKAQKPRGPSSGRPAPVTISVDEVVRQLNAATNEAQFRPIFVILKSGGARKALVEKVAHRYAKGPEKYRTKADALKDIEKRFIERSRAASELKYLEDRKVTPW
;
A
#
# COMPACT_ATOMS: atom_id res chain seq x y z
N MET A 1 -24.62 35.13 -13.74
CA MET A 1 -24.55 33.97 -12.83
C MET A 1 -23.57 34.37 -11.75
N THR A 2 -24.08 34.60 -10.54
CA THR A 2 -23.27 35.05 -9.41
C THR A 2 -22.41 33.87 -8.89
N PRO A 3 -21.31 34.12 -8.17
CA PRO A 3 -20.50 33.06 -7.56
C PRO A 3 -21.33 32.09 -6.70
N SER A 4 -22.37 32.61 -6.02
CA SER A 4 -23.32 31.84 -5.25
C SER A 4 -24.17 30.90 -6.12
N ASP A 5 -24.61 31.35 -7.31
CA ASP A 5 -25.39 30.52 -8.24
C ASP A 5 -24.59 29.33 -8.78
N LEU A 6 -23.28 29.50 -8.98
CA LEU A 6 -22.39 28.41 -9.43
C LEU A 6 -22.12 27.40 -8.32
N HIS A 7 -21.91 27.87 -7.09
CA HIS A 7 -21.74 27.01 -5.93
C HIS A 7 -22.97 26.12 -5.71
N ASP A 8 -24.17 26.72 -5.74
CA ASP A 8 -25.43 26.01 -5.55
C ASP A 8 -25.69 24.99 -6.68
N LEU A 9 -25.32 25.32 -7.91
CA LEU A 9 -25.43 24.39 -9.04
C LEU A 9 -24.51 23.18 -8.86
N LEU A 10 -23.26 23.39 -8.44
CA LEU A 10 -22.30 22.29 -8.21
C LEU A 10 -22.76 21.37 -7.07
N TRP A 11 -23.33 21.93 -6.01
CA TRP A 11 -23.93 21.13 -4.93
C TRP A 11 -25.10 20.27 -5.41
N ARG A 12 -25.99 20.82 -6.23
CA ARG A 12 -27.11 20.04 -6.81
C ARG A 12 -26.62 18.94 -7.73
N ILE A 13 -25.58 19.18 -8.51
CA ILE A 13 -24.97 18.14 -9.35
C ILE A 13 -24.34 17.05 -8.47
N ALA A 14 -23.61 17.41 -7.42
CA ALA A 14 -23.05 16.44 -6.48
C ALA A 14 -24.13 15.55 -5.85
N ASP A 15 -25.27 16.12 -5.46
CA ASP A 15 -26.38 15.36 -4.92
C ASP A 15 -26.95 14.37 -5.93
N ILE A 16 -27.11 14.76 -7.20
CA ILE A 16 -27.55 13.84 -8.27
C ILE A 16 -26.57 12.66 -8.42
N PHE A 17 -25.26 12.93 -8.40
CA PHE A 17 -24.24 11.88 -8.48
C PHE A 17 -24.25 10.96 -7.25
N GLU A 18 -24.50 11.49 -6.05
CA GLU A 18 -24.59 10.69 -4.84
C GLU A 18 -25.82 9.77 -4.85
N HIS A 19 -26.97 10.28 -5.28
CA HIS A 19 -28.21 9.49 -5.42
C HIS A 19 -28.11 8.47 -6.56
N GLY A 20 -27.30 8.74 -7.60
CA GLY A 20 -26.96 7.80 -8.67
C GLY A 20 -25.91 6.74 -8.30
N GLY A 21 -25.39 6.73 -7.07
CA GLY A 21 -24.39 5.77 -6.60
C GLY A 21 -22.94 6.13 -6.96
N ALA A 22 -22.71 7.25 -7.64
CA ALA A 22 -21.40 7.79 -8.02
C ALA A 22 -20.81 8.67 -6.89
N LYS A 23 -20.70 8.08 -5.69
CA LYS A 23 -20.23 8.74 -4.46
C LYS A 23 -18.84 9.39 -4.58
N PRO A 24 -17.85 8.77 -5.27
CA PRO A 24 -16.54 9.40 -5.47
C PRO A 24 -16.64 10.72 -6.25
N GLN A 25 -17.45 10.74 -7.31
CA GLN A 25 -17.64 11.91 -8.17
C GLN A 25 -18.43 13.01 -7.46
N ALA A 26 -19.46 12.65 -6.67
CA ALA A 26 -20.18 13.60 -5.83
C ALA A 26 -19.25 14.32 -4.85
N ARG A 27 -18.30 13.58 -4.25
CA ARG A 27 -17.29 14.15 -3.35
C ARG A 27 -16.36 15.12 -4.07
N GLU A 28 -15.84 14.73 -5.23
CA GLU A 28 -14.94 15.58 -6.03
C GLU A 28 -15.64 16.89 -6.47
N ILE A 29 -16.93 16.84 -6.78
CA ILE A 29 -17.72 18.03 -7.15
C ILE A 29 -17.97 18.95 -5.95
N ARG A 30 -18.20 18.42 -4.74
CA ARG A 30 -18.33 19.22 -3.52
C ARG A 30 -17.01 19.88 -3.14
N ASP A 31 -15.90 19.16 -3.25
CA ASP A 31 -14.56 19.70 -3.01
C ASP A 31 -14.27 20.88 -3.95
N LEU A 32 -14.70 20.78 -5.22
CA LEU A 32 -14.62 21.87 -6.20
C LEU A 32 -15.52 23.06 -5.83
N ALA A 33 -16.76 22.81 -5.42
CA ALA A 33 -17.69 23.87 -5.01
C ALA A 33 -17.15 24.67 -3.82
N ASN A 34 -16.57 23.98 -2.83
CA ASN A 34 -15.98 24.60 -1.65
C ASN A 34 -14.72 25.41 -1.99
N ALA A 35 -13.85 24.89 -2.87
CA ALA A 35 -12.69 25.64 -3.32
C ALA A 35 -13.08 26.94 -4.04
N LEU A 36 -14.10 26.90 -4.89
CA LEU A 36 -14.60 28.10 -5.58
C LEU A 36 -15.25 29.11 -4.63
N ALA A 37 -15.91 28.64 -3.56
CA ALA A 37 -16.51 29.52 -2.56
C ALA A 37 -15.45 30.22 -1.68
N GLU A 38 -14.41 29.50 -1.25
CA GLU A 38 -13.26 30.05 -0.51
C GLU A 38 -12.51 31.13 -1.30
N GLU A 39 -12.54 31.04 -2.63
CA GLU A 39 -11.65 31.79 -3.52
C GLU A 39 -12.36 32.88 -4.35
N SER A 40 -13.65 33.09 -4.09
CA SER A 40 -14.50 34.12 -4.72
C SER A 40 -14.07 35.58 -4.48
N ALA A 41 -12.94 35.81 -3.80
CA ALA A 41 -12.25 37.11 -3.71
C ALA A 41 -11.08 37.28 -4.71
N ALA A 42 -10.71 36.22 -5.44
CA ALA A 42 -9.65 36.21 -6.44
C ALA A 42 -10.24 36.02 -7.84
N THR A 43 -9.56 36.55 -8.85
CA THR A 43 -10.03 36.50 -10.25
C THR A 43 -10.22 35.05 -10.72
N ALA A 44 -11.13 34.81 -11.67
CA ALA A 44 -11.49 33.45 -12.12
C ALA A 44 -10.26 32.62 -12.54
N ASP A 45 -9.23 33.26 -13.10
CA ASP A 45 -7.96 32.61 -13.47
C ASP A 45 -7.11 32.21 -12.25
N GLU A 46 -7.12 33.00 -11.18
CA GLU A 46 -6.44 32.66 -9.92
C GLU A 46 -7.13 31.48 -9.23
N ALA A 47 -8.46 31.46 -9.21
CA ALA A 47 -9.23 30.33 -8.69
C ALA A 47 -9.00 29.05 -9.50
N ILE A 48 -8.98 29.14 -10.84
CA ILE A 48 -8.67 27.99 -11.70
C ILE A 48 -7.22 27.51 -11.48
N SER A 49 -6.27 28.43 -11.33
CA SER A 49 -4.87 28.10 -11.07
C SER A 49 -4.69 27.41 -9.71
N ALA A 50 -5.33 27.92 -8.67
CA ALA A 50 -5.29 27.34 -7.33
C ALA A 50 -6.04 26.01 -7.24
N ILE A 51 -7.16 25.84 -7.95
CA ILE A 51 -7.85 24.56 -8.09
C ILE A 51 -6.95 23.55 -8.82
N ARG A 52 -6.28 23.95 -9.91
CA ARG A 52 -5.28 23.09 -10.57
C ARG A 52 -4.17 22.72 -9.61
N ASP A 53 -3.65 23.66 -8.86
CA ASP A 53 -2.60 23.43 -7.87
C ASP A 53 -3.05 22.48 -6.76
N ARG A 54 -4.27 22.64 -6.25
CA ARG A 54 -4.89 21.77 -5.24
C ARG A 54 -5.20 20.38 -5.80
N LEU A 55 -5.69 20.26 -7.04
CA LEU A 55 -5.90 18.98 -7.73
C LEU A 55 -4.57 18.27 -7.99
N THR A 56 -3.52 18.99 -8.37
CA THR A 56 -2.18 18.44 -8.61
C THR A 56 -1.49 18.05 -7.29
N LYS A 57 -1.72 18.80 -6.21
CA LYS A 57 -1.25 18.45 -4.84
C LYS A 57 -2.08 17.34 -4.19
N ALA A 58 -3.38 17.24 -4.50
CA ALA A 58 -4.24 16.10 -4.14
C ALA A 58 -3.93 14.86 -5.00
N GLN A 59 -3.31 15.05 -6.17
CA GLN A 59 -2.52 14.05 -6.88
C GLN A 59 -1.12 13.85 -6.27
N LYS A 60 -0.93 14.09 -4.97
CA LYS A 60 -0.02 13.25 -4.18
C LYS A 60 -0.34 11.81 -4.58
N PRO A 61 0.64 11.01 -5.00
CA PRO A 61 0.38 9.77 -5.73
C PRO A 61 -0.69 9.01 -4.98
N ARG A 62 -1.88 8.90 -5.59
CA ARG A 62 -2.86 7.89 -5.23
C ARG A 62 -2.03 6.62 -5.23
N GLY A 63 -1.69 6.12 -4.04
CA GLY A 63 -1.13 4.79 -3.89
C GLY A 63 -1.93 3.87 -4.79
N PRO A 64 -1.25 2.95 -5.50
CA PRO A 64 -1.71 2.36 -6.74
C PRO A 64 -3.22 2.14 -6.73
N SER A 65 -3.86 2.79 -7.69
CA SER A 65 -5.26 2.61 -8.07
C SER A 65 -5.76 1.23 -7.69
N SER A 66 -6.88 1.18 -6.99
CA SER A 66 -7.70 -0.01 -6.76
C SER A 66 -8.30 -0.57 -8.07
N GLY A 67 -7.59 -0.47 -9.19
CA GLY A 67 -7.63 -1.53 -10.18
C GLY A 67 -7.22 -2.79 -9.44
N ARG A 68 -8.19 -3.66 -9.18
CA ARG A 68 -7.97 -5.03 -8.75
C ARG A 68 -6.70 -5.49 -9.44
N PRO A 69 -5.57 -5.69 -8.73
CA PRO A 69 -4.34 -6.08 -9.40
C PRO A 69 -4.73 -7.31 -10.20
N ALA A 70 -4.47 -7.28 -11.52
CA ALA A 70 -4.53 -8.49 -12.33
C ALA A 70 -3.91 -9.57 -11.46
N PRO A 71 -4.62 -10.66 -11.14
CA PRO A 71 -4.24 -11.53 -10.04
C PRO A 71 -2.81 -11.94 -10.33
N VAL A 72 -1.86 -11.34 -9.61
CA VAL A 72 -0.48 -11.75 -9.70
C VAL A 72 -0.58 -13.15 -9.14
N THR A 73 -0.45 -14.13 -10.02
CA THR A 73 -0.41 -15.53 -9.65
C THR A 73 0.92 -15.69 -8.94
N ILE A 74 0.99 -15.20 -7.71
CA ILE A 74 2.16 -15.27 -6.87
C ILE A 74 2.32 -16.75 -6.59
N SER A 75 3.30 -17.37 -7.25
CA SER A 75 3.64 -18.75 -6.98
C SER A 75 4.20 -18.85 -5.56
N VAL A 76 3.68 -19.80 -4.79
CA VAL A 76 4.21 -20.11 -3.45
C VAL A 76 5.70 -20.44 -3.54
N ASP A 77 6.11 -21.19 -4.57
CA ASP A 77 7.50 -21.59 -4.76
C ASP A 77 8.42 -20.41 -5.05
N GLU A 78 7.95 -19.44 -5.84
CA GLU A 78 8.74 -18.24 -6.13
C GLU A 78 8.96 -17.40 -4.86
N VAL A 79 7.91 -17.21 -4.07
CA VAL A 79 8.03 -16.47 -2.80
C VAL A 79 8.95 -17.18 -1.83
N VAL A 80 8.81 -18.51 -1.69
CA VAL A 80 9.68 -19.30 -0.80
C VAL A 80 11.14 -19.22 -1.25
N ARG A 81 11.39 -19.28 -2.57
CA ARG A 81 12.74 -19.12 -3.14
C ARG A 81 13.32 -17.74 -2.81
N GLN A 82 12.55 -16.67 -3.00
CA GLN A 82 12.97 -15.31 -2.68
C GLN A 82 13.22 -15.10 -1.17
N LEU A 83 12.36 -15.65 -0.31
CA LEU A 83 12.54 -15.61 1.16
C LEU A 83 13.76 -16.41 1.63
N ASN A 84 14.09 -17.50 0.95
CA ASN A 84 15.30 -18.28 1.22
C ASN A 84 16.56 -17.54 0.78
N ALA A 85 16.52 -16.85 -0.36
CA ALA A 85 17.62 -16.05 -0.89
C ALA A 85 17.84 -14.73 -0.14
N ALA A 86 16.81 -14.18 0.52
CA ALA A 86 16.94 -12.97 1.32
C ALA A 86 17.86 -13.19 2.53
N THR A 87 18.98 -12.46 2.57
CA THR A 87 19.97 -12.52 3.66
C THR A 87 19.93 -11.31 4.59
N ASN A 88 19.28 -10.23 4.17
CA ASN A 88 19.18 -8.98 4.92
C ASN A 88 17.78 -8.37 4.85
N GLU A 89 17.51 -7.43 5.76
CA GLU A 89 16.17 -6.84 5.90
C GLU A 89 15.72 -6.09 4.63
N ALA A 90 16.64 -5.47 3.89
CA ALA A 90 16.34 -4.75 2.66
C ALA A 90 15.79 -5.67 1.56
N GLN A 91 16.26 -6.92 1.48
CA GLN A 91 15.73 -7.94 0.56
C GLN A 91 14.43 -8.56 1.07
N PHE A 92 14.27 -8.71 2.39
CA PHE A 92 13.09 -9.31 3.00
C PHE A 92 11.86 -8.40 2.97
N ARG A 93 12.05 -7.10 3.28
CA ARG A 93 10.97 -6.12 3.44
C ARG A 93 10.01 -6.05 2.24
N PRO A 94 10.48 -5.95 0.98
CA PRO A 94 9.59 -5.90 -0.19
C PRO A 94 8.71 -7.15 -0.31
N ILE A 95 9.29 -8.33 -0.09
CA ILE A 95 8.58 -9.62 -0.15
C ILE A 95 7.52 -9.69 0.96
N PHE A 96 7.89 -9.28 2.17
CA PHE A 96 6.99 -9.28 3.32
C PHE A 96 5.82 -8.28 3.15
N VAL A 97 6.07 -7.11 2.56
CA VAL A 97 5.01 -6.14 2.22
C VAL A 97 4.02 -6.74 1.22
N ILE A 98 4.49 -7.47 0.21
CA ILE A 98 3.63 -8.15 -0.76
C ILE A 98 2.73 -9.17 -0.05
N LEU A 99 3.28 -9.99 0.85
CA LEU A 99 2.52 -10.97 1.62
C LEU A 99 1.53 -10.33 2.60
N LYS A 100 1.90 -9.20 3.20
CA LYS A 100 1.04 -8.43 4.10
C LYS A 100 -0.10 -7.75 3.35
N SER A 101 0.15 -7.29 2.13
CA SER A 101 -0.84 -6.60 1.30
C SER A 101 -2.11 -7.42 1.07
N GLY A 102 -3.22 -6.74 0.79
CA GLY A 102 -4.51 -7.38 0.49
C GLY A 102 -4.49 -8.27 -0.77
N GLY A 103 -3.45 -8.17 -1.62
CA GLY A 103 -3.29 -9.00 -2.82
C GLY A 103 -2.98 -10.47 -2.53
N ALA A 104 -2.30 -10.76 -1.41
CA ALA A 104 -1.99 -12.14 -1.02
C ALA A 104 -3.15 -12.75 -0.21
N ARG A 105 -3.74 -13.83 -0.74
CA ARG A 105 -4.79 -14.59 -0.05
C ARG A 105 -4.21 -15.30 1.19
N LYS A 106 -5.02 -15.46 2.25
CA LYS A 106 -4.63 -16.18 3.48
C LYS A 106 -4.00 -17.55 3.17
N ALA A 107 -4.66 -18.36 2.32
CA ALA A 107 -4.18 -19.69 1.94
C ALA A 107 -2.79 -19.69 1.28
N LEU A 108 -2.42 -18.63 0.57
CA LEU A 108 -1.07 -18.49 0.01
C LEU A 108 -0.06 -18.24 1.12
N VAL A 109 -0.35 -17.31 2.01
CA VAL A 109 0.53 -16.96 3.13
C VAL A 109 0.73 -18.16 4.07
N GLU A 110 -0.31 -18.95 4.33
CA GLU A 110 -0.21 -20.18 5.12
C GLU A 110 0.71 -21.21 4.45
N LYS A 111 0.58 -21.43 3.14
CA LYS A 111 1.47 -22.33 2.39
C LYS A 111 2.92 -21.84 2.41
N VAL A 112 3.15 -20.53 2.28
CA VAL A 112 4.48 -19.93 2.39
C VAL A 112 5.03 -20.12 3.80
N ALA A 113 4.26 -19.85 4.85
CA ALA A 113 4.67 -20.02 6.23
C ALA A 113 4.99 -21.49 6.55
N HIS A 114 4.17 -22.42 6.09
CA HIS A 114 4.42 -23.86 6.24
C HIS A 114 5.73 -24.28 5.55
N ARG A 115 5.96 -23.86 4.29
CA ARG A 115 7.16 -24.26 3.53
C ARG A 115 8.44 -23.58 4.03
N TYR A 116 8.39 -22.28 4.30
CA TYR A 116 9.55 -21.45 4.67
C TYR A 116 9.83 -21.47 6.17
N ALA A 117 8.83 -21.18 6.99
CA ALA A 117 8.97 -21.10 8.45
C ALA A 117 8.87 -22.45 9.15
N LYS A 118 8.52 -23.52 8.41
CA LYS A 118 8.22 -24.86 8.98
C LYS A 118 7.10 -24.81 10.03
N GLY A 119 6.22 -23.81 9.94
CA GLY A 119 5.07 -23.68 10.83
C GLY A 119 3.91 -24.60 10.41
N PRO A 120 2.76 -24.53 11.12
CA PRO A 120 1.60 -25.39 10.85
C PRO A 120 1.03 -25.19 9.44
N GLU A 121 0.31 -26.20 8.93
CA GLU A 121 -0.37 -26.11 7.62
C GLU A 121 -1.52 -25.10 7.59
N LYS A 122 -2.13 -24.84 8.76
CA LYS A 122 -3.28 -23.96 8.92
C LYS A 122 -3.04 -23.01 10.09
N TYR A 123 -3.39 -21.74 9.87
CA TYR A 123 -3.30 -20.69 10.88
C TYR A 123 -4.68 -20.15 11.20
N ARG A 124 -4.86 -19.67 12.44
CA ARG A 124 -6.10 -19.00 12.84
C ARG A 124 -6.29 -17.73 12.01
N THR A 125 -5.25 -16.90 11.92
CA THR A 125 -5.27 -15.65 11.16
C THR A 125 -4.13 -15.57 10.16
N LYS A 126 -4.31 -14.73 9.12
CA LYS A 126 -3.22 -14.38 8.18
C LYS A 126 -2.05 -13.71 8.92
N ALA A 127 -2.33 -12.95 9.98
CA ALA A 127 -1.32 -12.27 10.77
C ALA A 127 -0.39 -13.25 11.51
N ASP A 128 -0.94 -14.38 12.00
CA ASP A 128 -0.12 -15.41 12.67
C ASP A 128 0.85 -16.07 11.69
N ALA A 129 0.39 -16.38 10.47
CA ALA A 129 1.25 -16.91 9.42
C ALA A 129 2.37 -15.93 9.02
N LEU A 130 2.06 -14.62 8.97
CA LEU A 130 3.08 -13.58 8.72
C LEU A 130 4.09 -13.49 9.86
N LYS A 131 3.66 -13.58 11.11
CA LYS A 131 4.57 -13.57 12.27
C LYS A 131 5.56 -14.71 12.23
N ASP A 132 5.14 -15.91 11.85
CA ASP A 132 6.05 -17.06 11.75
C ASP A 132 7.07 -16.89 10.63
N ILE A 133 6.67 -16.33 9.48
CA ILE A 133 7.58 -15.98 8.39
C ILE A 133 8.64 -14.95 8.85
N GLU A 134 8.20 -13.89 9.53
CA GLU A 134 9.08 -12.84 10.05
C GLU A 134 10.03 -13.36 11.13
N LYS A 135 9.50 -14.14 12.09
CA LYS A 135 10.30 -14.79 13.13
C LYS A 135 11.39 -15.67 12.53
N ARG A 136 11.04 -16.50 11.54
CA ARG A 136 12.02 -17.38 10.88
C ARG A 136 13.11 -16.58 10.17
N PHE A 137 12.75 -15.48 9.51
CA PHE A 137 13.73 -14.62 8.86
C PHE A 137 14.71 -14.02 9.88
N ILE A 138 14.21 -13.50 11.01
CA ILE A 138 15.04 -12.94 12.08
C ILE A 138 15.98 -14.00 12.67
N GLU A 139 15.50 -15.21 12.93
CA GLU A 139 16.31 -16.33 13.41
C GLU A 139 17.45 -16.66 12.44
N ARG A 140 17.15 -16.76 11.13
CA ARG A 140 18.16 -17.02 10.10
C ARG A 140 19.16 -15.88 9.96
N SER A 141 18.70 -14.64 10.01
CA SER A 141 19.56 -13.46 9.92
C SER A 141 20.52 -13.40 11.11
N ARG A 142 20.04 -13.66 12.33
CA ARG A 142 20.88 -13.75 13.54
C ARG A 142 21.90 -14.87 13.45
N ALA A 143 21.47 -16.07 13.05
CA ALA A 143 22.38 -17.20 12.86
C ALA A 143 23.47 -16.91 11.83
N ALA A 144 23.13 -16.23 10.73
CA ALA A 144 24.11 -15.82 9.71
C ALA A 144 25.09 -14.76 10.23
N SER A 145 24.61 -13.78 11.01
CA SER A 145 25.47 -12.78 11.64
C SER A 145 26.40 -13.40 12.70
N GLU A 146 25.91 -14.37 13.47
CA GLU A 146 26.71 -15.09 14.47
C GLU A 146 27.77 -15.98 13.81
N LEU A 147 27.43 -16.68 12.71
CA LEU A 147 28.38 -17.46 11.93
C LEU A 147 29.51 -16.58 11.38
N LYS A 148 29.15 -15.43 10.80
CA LYS A 148 30.12 -14.46 10.28
C LYS A 148 31.04 -13.92 11.38
N TYR A 149 30.49 -13.59 12.55
CA TYR A 149 31.27 -13.15 13.71
C TYR A 149 32.25 -14.23 14.21
N LEU A 150 31.84 -15.50 14.19
CA LEU A 150 32.68 -16.63 14.58
C LEU A 150 33.77 -16.95 13.53
N GLU A 151 33.48 -16.76 12.25
CA GLU A 151 34.46 -16.87 11.15
C GLU A 151 35.51 -15.74 11.22
N ASP A 152 35.07 -14.50 11.43
CA ASP A 152 35.95 -13.33 11.60
C ASP A 152 36.85 -13.46 12.87
N ARG A 153 36.40 -14.19 13.90
CA ARG A 153 37.25 -14.52 15.07
C ARG A 153 38.19 -15.70 14.88
N LYS A 154 38.07 -16.46 13.79
CA LYS A 154 38.90 -17.65 13.50
C LYS A 154 40.02 -17.40 12.47
N VAL A 155 40.23 -16.16 12.01
CA VAL A 155 41.36 -15.74 11.16
C VAL A 155 41.79 -14.35 11.65
N THR A 156 43.02 -14.06 12.12
CA THR A 156 44.34 -14.69 11.96
C THR A 156 45.07 -14.86 13.30
N PRO A 157 45.82 -15.97 13.51
CA PRO A 157 46.99 -15.97 14.38
C PRO A 157 48.12 -15.15 13.73
N TRP A 158 48.75 -14.30 14.54
CA TRP A 158 50.04 -13.58 14.42
C TRP A 158 50.67 -13.45 13.03
#